data_AF-A0A365KBH8-F1
#
_entry.id   AF-A0A365KBH8-F1
#
_cell.length_a   1.000
_cell.length_b   1.000
_cell.length_c   1.000
_cell.angle_alpha   90.00
_cell.angle_beta   90.00
_cell.angle_gamma   90.00
#
_symmetry.space_group_name_H-M   'P 1'
#
loop_
_entity.id
_entity.type
_entity.pdbx_description
1 polymer ?
#
loop_
_entity_poly.entity_id
_entity_poly.type
_entity_poly.pdbx_seq_one_letter_code
_entity_poly.pdbx_strand_id
1 'polypeptide(L)'
;MMNFYLTQSKKSYQSADGDAISMHSYLVVESVTRSLGQEFKNHKLAWEAEDHWLLADAPEKIIHMPNGYQRFEISEPVFASLRLLAETQPKELHTLTPFSRKRTSETFIEQQQAEARKEFHLNDVAKSLKQMFKDIMTV
;
A
#
# COMPACT_ATOMS: atom_id res chain seq x y z
N MET A 1 22.71 -2.27 7.40
CA MET A 1 21.63 -2.57 8.37
C MET A 1 20.52 -3.32 7.65
N MET A 2 19.84 -4.26 8.30
CA MET A 2 18.67 -4.93 7.73
C MET A 2 17.42 -4.56 8.52
N ASN A 3 16.36 -4.17 7.83
CA ASN A 3 15.04 -3.91 8.37
C ASN A 3 14.05 -4.89 7.77
N PHE A 4 13.08 -5.32 8.57
CA PHE A 4 12.11 -6.34 8.19
C PHE A 4 10.70 -5.77 8.29
N TYR A 5 9.88 -6.06 7.28
CA TYR A 5 8.54 -5.50 7.19
C TYR A 5 7.51 -6.57 6.85
N LEU A 6 6.38 -6.52 7.55
CA LEU A 6 5.11 -7.04 7.06
C LEU A 6 4.31 -5.88 6.51
N THR A 7 3.80 -6.05 5.30
CA THR A 7 2.93 -5.09 4.67
C THR A 7 1.60 -5.74 4.31
N GLN A 8 0.52 -5.01 4.56
CA GLN A 8 -0.86 -5.42 4.31
C GLN A 8 -1.60 -4.29 3.61
N SER A 9 -2.33 -4.60 2.56
CA SER A 9 -3.10 -3.64 1.78
C SER A 9 -4.49 -4.20 1.51
N LYS A 10 -5.53 -3.48 1.94
CA LYS A 10 -6.93 -3.84 1.68
C LYS A 10 -7.58 -2.82 0.77
N LYS A 11 -8.21 -3.27 -0.30
CA LYS A 11 -9.02 -2.43 -1.18
C LYS A 11 -10.40 -3.03 -1.38
N SER A 12 -11.44 -2.31 -0.96
CA SER A 12 -12.82 -2.58 -1.39
C SER A 12 -13.11 -1.89 -2.71
N TYR A 13 -13.86 -2.55 -3.58
CA TYR A 13 -14.28 -2.02 -4.88
C TYR A 13 -15.57 -2.68 -5.35
N GLN A 14 -16.24 -2.08 -6.33
CA GLN A 14 -17.42 -2.67 -6.95
C GLN A 14 -16.99 -3.54 -8.14
N SER A 15 -17.37 -4.81 -8.13
CA SER A 15 -17.13 -5.77 -9.21
C SER A 15 -18.42 -6.06 -9.99
N ALA A 16 -18.34 -6.85 -11.08
CA ALA A 16 -19.51 -7.23 -11.86
C ALA A 16 -20.53 -8.05 -11.05
N ASP A 17 -20.06 -8.84 -10.09
CA ASP A 17 -20.87 -9.72 -9.25
C ASP A 17 -21.27 -9.08 -7.91
N GLY A 18 -20.95 -7.80 -7.70
CA GLY A 18 -21.25 -7.04 -6.48
C GLY A 18 -20.01 -6.48 -5.79
N ASP A 19 -20.18 -6.03 -4.55
CA ASP A 19 -19.08 -5.47 -3.76
C ASP A 19 -18.02 -6.55 -3.46
N ALA A 20 -16.76 -6.21 -3.67
CA ALA A 20 -15.62 -7.10 -3.52
C ALA A 20 -14.51 -6.46 -2.69
N ILE A 21 -13.62 -7.30 -2.16
CA ILE A 21 -12.43 -6.92 -1.43
C ILE A 21 -11.23 -7.65 -2.03
N SER A 22 -10.18 -6.91 -2.34
CA SER A 22 -8.84 -7.48 -2.54
C SER A 22 -7.98 -7.22 -1.31
N MET A 23 -7.21 -8.23 -0.93
CA MET A 23 -6.25 -8.16 0.14
C MET A 23 -4.90 -8.64 -0.36
N HIS A 24 -3.90 -7.78 -0.20
CA HIS A 24 -2.53 -8.09 -0.56
C HIS A 24 -1.67 -8.05 0.70
N SER A 25 -0.84 -9.07 0.91
CA SER A 25 0.07 -9.14 2.05
C SER A 25 1.43 -9.64 1.62
N TYR A 26 2.48 -9.02 2.12
CA TYR A 26 3.83 -9.36 1.70
C TYR A 26 4.89 -9.04 2.75
N LEU A 27 5.97 -9.81 2.70
CA LEU A 27 7.12 -9.71 3.59
C LEU A 27 8.31 -9.16 2.82
N VAL A 28 8.95 -8.12 3.36
CA VAL A 28 10.08 -7.43 2.72
C VAL A 28 11.27 -7.37 3.66
N VAL A 29 12.45 -7.63 3.10
CA VAL A 29 13.73 -7.33 3.72
C VAL A 29 14.31 -6.08 3.06
N GLU A 30 14.54 -5.03 3.83
CA GLU A 30 15.25 -3.83 3.38
C GLU A 30 16.69 -3.91 3.87
N SER A 31 17.64 -3.93 2.94
CA SER A 31 19.06 -3.75 3.26
C SER A 31 19.46 -2.31 3.00
N VAL A 32 19.97 -1.65 4.04
CA VAL A 32 20.51 -0.29 3.95
C VAL A 32 22.04 -0.37 3.93
N THR A 33 22.62 0.08 2.82
CA THR A 33 24.06 0.28 2.66
C THR A 33 24.38 1.77 2.64
N ARG A 34 25.53 2.16 3.18
CA ARG A 34 26.00 3.55 3.14
C ARG A 34 27.30 3.60 2.36
N SER A 35 27.38 4.47 1.37
CA SER A 35 28.59 4.70 0.58
C SER A 35 28.69 6.19 0.25
N LEU A 36 29.88 6.77 0.42
CA LEU A 36 30.18 8.17 0.09
C LEU A 36 29.18 9.18 0.71
N GLY A 37 28.70 8.93 1.93
CA GLY A 37 27.72 9.79 2.61
C GLY A 37 26.28 9.67 2.11
N GLN A 38 26.01 8.81 1.12
CA GLN A 38 24.66 8.49 0.67
C GLN A 38 24.18 7.15 1.26
N GLU A 39 22.89 7.10 1.61
CA GLU A 39 22.21 5.86 1.99
C GLU A 39 21.52 5.25 0.77
N PHE A 40 21.77 3.98 0.53
CA PHE A 40 21.11 3.18 -0.49
C PHE A 40 20.24 2.14 0.19
N LYS A 41 18.94 2.16 -0.12
CA LYS A 41 17.96 1.21 0.40
C LYS A 41 17.57 0.23 -0.70
N ASN A 42 17.89 -1.03 -0.51
CA ASN A 42 17.47 -2.09 -1.41
C ASN A 42 16.37 -2.93 -0.73
N HIS A 43 15.24 -3.09 -1.41
CA HIS A 43 14.10 -3.84 -0.92
C HIS A 43 14.02 -5.17 -1.66
N LYS A 44 14.09 -6.28 -0.91
CA LYS A 44 13.91 -7.62 -1.44
C LYS A 44 12.59 -8.19 -0.93
N LEU A 45 11.70 -8.52 -1.87
CA LEU A 45 10.49 -9.28 -1.58
C LEU A 45 10.88 -10.70 -1.15
N ALA A 46 10.42 -11.10 0.04
CA ALA A 46 10.68 -12.43 0.57
C ALA A 46 9.49 -13.37 0.38
N TRP A 47 8.28 -12.81 0.36
CA TRP A 47 7.03 -13.53 0.18
C TRP A 47 5.89 -12.55 -0.14
N GLU A 48 4.91 -12.99 -0.92
CA GLU A 48 3.66 -12.26 -1.18
C GLU A 48 2.48 -13.22 -1.36
N ALA A 49 1.28 -12.76 -1.00
CA ALA A 49 0.03 -13.37 -1.41
C ALA A 49 -1.05 -12.31 -1.60
N GLU A 50 -1.87 -12.53 -2.60
CA GLU A 50 -3.03 -11.73 -2.92
C GLU A 50 -4.27 -12.62 -2.97
N ASP A 51 -5.30 -12.23 -2.24
CA ASP A 51 -6.59 -12.91 -2.20
C ASP A 51 -7.71 -11.93 -2.53
N HIS A 52 -8.78 -12.47 -3.09
CA HIS A 52 -9.95 -11.74 -3.52
C HIS A 52 -11.21 -12.43 -3.02
N TRP A 53 -12.16 -11.65 -2.51
CA TRP A 53 -13.45 -12.13 -2.05
C TRP A 53 -14.56 -11.21 -2.52
N LEU A 54 -15.73 -11.78 -2.78
CA LEU A 54 -16.97 -11.01 -2.67
C LEU A 54 -17.17 -10.62 -1.21
N LEU A 55 -17.76 -9.45 -0.96
CA LEU A 55 -17.95 -8.92 0.39
C LEU A 55 -18.75 -9.88 1.27
N ALA A 56 -19.72 -10.60 0.69
CA ALA A 56 -20.55 -11.59 1.39
C ALA A 56 -19.77 -12.82 1.87
N ASP A 57 -18.69 -13.19 1.17
CA ASP A 57 -17.90 -14.39 1.45
C ASP A 57 -16.57 -14.07 2.15
N ALA A 58 -16.26 -12.78 2.32
CA ALA A 58 -15.02 -12.33 2.92
C ALA A 58 -14.98 -12.68 4.43
N PRO A 59 -13.82 -13.08 4.97
CA PRO A 59 -13.66 -13.25 6.41
C PRO A 59 -14.02 -11.98 7.18
N GLU A 60 -14.81 -12.10 8.26
CA GLU A 60 -15.31 -10.97 9.06
C GLU A 60 -14.19 -9.99 9.47
N LYS A 61 -13.03 -10.52 9.87
CA LYS A 61 -11.86 -9.71 10.20
C LYS A 61 -11.39 -8.82 9.04
N ILE A 62 -11.43 -9.31 7.82
CA ILE A 62 -11.04 -8.57 6.61
C ILE A 62 -12.09 -7.53 6.25
N ILE A 63 -13.38 -7.84 6.45
CA ILE A 63 -14.48 -6.89 6.23
C ILE A 63 -14.27 -5.64 7.09
N HIS A 64 -13.92 -5.80 8.36
CA HIS A 64 -13.71 -4.69 9.29
C HIS A 64 -12.34 -4.00 9.19
N MET A 65 -11.38 -4.56 8.47
CA MET A 65 -10.11 -3.87 8.23
C MET A 65 -10.33 -2.58 7.42
N PRO A 66 -9.68 -1.47 7.78
CA PRO A 66 -9.81 -0.24 7.01
C PRO A 66 -9.17 -0.40 5.63
N ASN A 67 -9.78 0.21 4.61
CA ASN A 67 -9.17 0.32 3.30
C ASN A 67 -7.91 1.18 3.40
N GLY A 68 -6.81 0.66 2.88
CA GLY A 68 -5.53 1.34 2.99
C GLY A 68 -4.38 0.38 3.04
N TYR A 69 -3.24 0.97 3.33
CA TYR A 69 -1.95 0.35 3.45
C TYR A 69 -1.52 0.35 4.91
N GLN A 70 -1.02 -0.77 5.40
CA GLN A 70 -0.43 -0.91 6.73
C GLN A 70 0.94 -1.57 6.59
N ARG A 71 1.97 -0.93 7.14
CA ARG A 71 3.33 -1.46 7.20
C ARG A 71 3.79 -1.54 8.64
N PHE A 72 4.25 -2.73 9.01
CA PHE A 72 4.75 -3.06 10.32
C PHE A 72 6.25 -3.30 10.21
N GLU A 73 7.04 -2.47 10.88
CA GLU A 73 8.47 -2.74 11.08
C GLU A 73 8.62 -3.75 12.22
N ILE A 74 9.21 -4.90 11.90
CA ILE A 74 9.27 -6.05 12.80
C ILE A 74 10.73 -6.48 13.04
N SER A 75 10.94 -7.24 14.10
CA SER A 75 12.25 -7.84 14.36
C SER A 75 12.49 -9.05 13.46
N GLU A 76 13.76 -9.41 13.26
CA GLU A 76 14.15 -10.59 12.49
C GLU A 76 13.50 -11.90 12.99
N PRO A 77 13.41 -12.19 14.31
CA PRO A 77 12.73 -13.39 14.78
C PRO A 77 11.23 -13.41 14.45
N VAL A 78 10.55 -12.26 14.57
CA VAL A 78 9.13 -12.15 14.19
C VAL A 78 8.97 -12.36 12.69
N PHE A 79 9.86 -11.79 11.88
CA PHE A 79 9.88 -11.99 10.43
C PHE A 79 10.06 -13.46 10.04
N ALA A 80 11.00 -14.17 10.68
CA ALA A 80 11.23 -15.59 10.43
C ALA A 80 9.97 -16.44 10.76
N SER A 81 9.32 -16.18 11.89
CA SER A 81 8.07 -16.85 12.26
C SER A 81 6.93 -16.55 11.28
N LEU A 82 6.79 -15.29 10.87
CA LEU A 82 5.76 -14.90 9.89
C LEU A 82 6.03 -15.53 8.52
N ARG A 83 7.30 -15.67 8.12
CA ARG A 83 7.65 -16.34 6.87
C ARG A 83 7.26 -17.82 6.90
N LEU A 84 7.53 -18.52 8.00
CA LEU A 84 7.11 -19.92 8.18
C LEU A 84 5.57 -20.05 8.16
N LEU A 85 4.87 -19.12 8.81
CA LEU A 85 3.41 -19.07 8.76
C LEU A 85 2.91 -18.80 7.34
N ALA A 86 3.57 -17.92 6.59
CA ALA A 86 3.20 -17.59 5.23
C ALA A 86 3.35 -18.78 4.26
N GLU A 87 4.33 -19.64 4.49
CA GLU A 87 4.56 -20.86 3.71
C GLU A 87 3.53 -21.96 4.02
N THR A 88 2.92 -21.96 5.21
CA THR A 88 1.99 -23.02 5.65
C THR A 88 0.53 -22.60 5.61
N GLN A 89 0.24 -21.36 5.98
CA GLN A 89 -1.10 -20.79 6.16
C GLN A 89 -1.13 -19.31 5.70
N PRO A 90 -0.96 -19.06 4.38
CA PRO A 90 -0.80 -17.72 3.83
C PRO A 90 -1.98 -16.77 4.14
N LYS A 91 -3.19 -17.32 4.22
CA LYS A 91 -4.43 -16.57 4.49
C LYS A 91 -4.49 -15.98 5.89
N GLU A 92 -3.84 -16.62 6.87
CA GLU A 92 -3.81 -16.09 8.23
C GLU A 92 -3.02 -14.79 8.31
N LEU A 93 -2.00 -14.64 7.46
CA LEU A 93 -1.16 -13.45 7.39
C LEU A 93 -1.96 -12.20 7.03
N HIS A 94 -3.07 -12.31 6.30
CA HIS A 94 -3.91 -11.17 5.93
C HIS A 94 -4.53 -10.46 7.13
N THR A 95 -4.81 -11.20 8.21
CA THR A 95 -5.53 -10.65 9.37
C THR A 95 -4.63 -10.47 10.60
N LEU A 96 -3.36 -10.84 10.49
CA LEU A 96 -2.44 -10.87 11.60
C LEU A 96 -1.88 -9.47 11.86
N THR A 97 -1.97 -9.01 13.10
CA THR A 97 -1.27 -7.79 13.56
C THR A 97 -0.02 -8.22 14.33
N PRO A 98 1.19 -8.12 13.74
CA PRO A 98 2.39 -8.63 14.39
C PRO A 98 2.86 -7.69 15.50
N PHE A 99 3.65 -8.24 16.43
CA PHE A 99 4.43 -7.41 17.34
C PHE A 99 5.44 -6.59 16.53
N SER A 100 5.20 -5.28 16.44
CA SER A 100 5.97 -4.36 15.61
C SER A 100 6.64 -3.28 16.44
N ARG A 101 7.85 -2.86 16.03
CA ARG A 101 8.54 -1.70 16.60
C ARG A 101 7.89 -0.40 16.17
N LYS A 102 7.40 -0.36 14.92
CA LYS A 102 6.74 0.80 14.33
C LYS A 102 5.62 0.32 13.41
N ARG A 103 4.52 1.07 13.40
CA ARG A 103 3.40 0.88 12.48
C ARG A 103 3.18 2.17 11.70
N THR A 104 3.09 2.05 10.38
CA THR A 104 2.66 3.13 9.49
C THR A 104 1.36 2.69 8.82
N SER A 105 0.37 3.57 8.77
CA SER A 105 -0.89 3.32 8.08
C SER A 105 -1.27 4.51 7.22
N GLU A 106 -1.67 4.25 5.98
CA GLU A 106 -2.18 5.25 5.04
C GLU A 106 -3.54 4.79 4.55
N THR A 107 -4.53 5.69 4.53
CA THR A 107 -5.86 5.35 4.02
C THR A 107 -5.94 5.66 2.52
N PHE A 108 -6.55 4.77 1.74
CA PHE A 108 -6.69 4.99 0.29
C PHE A 108 -7.57 6.20 -0.07
N ILE A 109 -8.39 6.69 0.87
CA ILE A 109 -9.21 7.90 0.72
C ILE A 109 -8.33 9.15 0.58
N GLU A 110 -7.23 9.24 1.35
CA GLU A 110 -6.31 10.38 1.29
C GLU A 110 -5.53 10.40 -0.03
N GLN A 111 -5.18 9.25 -0.59
CA GLN A 111 -4.47 9.16 -1.88
C GLN A 111 -5.38 9.54 -3.06
N GLN A 112 -6.63 9.07 -3.11
CA GLN A 112 -7.58 9.50 -4.15
C GLN A 112 -7.90 10.99 -4.06
N GLN A 113 -8.04 11.56 -2.86
CA GLN A 113 -8.25 13.00 -2.70
C GLN A 113 -6.99 13.81 -3.07
N ALA A 114 -5.78 13.30 -2.79
CA ALA A 114 -4.54 13.95 -3.17
C ALA A 114 -4.30 13.89 -4.69
N GLU A 115 -4.64 12.79 -5.35
CA GLU A 115 -4.57 12.64 -6.81
C GLU A 115 -5.62 13.49 -7.51
N ALA A 116 -6.87 13.49 -7.03
CA ALA A 116 -7.93 14.37 -7.54
C ALA A 116 -7.58 15.86 -7.39
N ARG A 117 -6.94 16.25 -6.28
CA ARG A 117 -6.43 17.63 -6.10
C ARG A 117 -5.27 17.96 -7.07
N LYS A 118 -4.39 17.00 -7.35
CA LYS A 118 -3.30 17.17 -8.34
C LYS A 118 -3.84 17.28 -9.76
N GLU A 119 -4.80 16.45 -10.15
CA GLU A 119 -5.45 16.54 -11.47
C GLU A 119 -6.25 17.84 -11.63
N PHE A 120 -6.98 18.26 -10.58
CA PHE A 120 -7.68 19.54 -10.57
C PHE A 120 -6.70 20.72 -10.80
N HIS A 121 -5.56 20.74 -10.08
CA HIS A 121 -4.54 21.76 -10.28
C HIS A 121 -3.90 21.74 -11.66
N LEU A 122 -3.65 20.56 -12.24
CA LEU A 122 -3.11 20.45 -13.61
C LEU A 122 -4.09 20.97 -14.65
N ASN A 123 -5.38 20.66 -14.50
CA ASN A 123 -6.42 21.14 -15.40
C ASN A 123 -6.64 22.65 -15.30
N ASP A 124 -6.57 23.24 -14.10
CA ASP A 124 -6.64 24.69 -13.91
C ASP A 124 -5.42 25.41 -14.51
N VAL A 125 -4.21 24.87 -14.34
CA VAL A 125 -3.00 25.42 -14.96
C VAL A 125 -3.09 25.34 -16.49
N ALA A 126 -3.56 24.23 -17.04
CA ALA A 126 -3.76 24.07 -18.47
C ALA A 126 -4.82 25.04 -19.03
N LYS A 127 -5.87 25.34 -18.26
CA LYS A 127 -6.92 26.29 -18.63
C LYS A 127 -6.41 27.73 -18.61
N SER A 128 -5.65 28.11 -17.59
CA SER A 128 -4.99 29.42 -17.52
C SER A 128 -3.95 29.63 -18.61
N LEU A 129 -3.16 28.60 -18.95
CA LEU A 129 -2.21 28.66 -20.07
C LEU A 129 -2.94 28.86 -21.40
N LYS A 130 -4.01 28.11 -21.67
CA LYS A 130 -4.82 28.29 -22.89
C LYS A 130 -5.42 29.69 -22.98
N GLN A 131 -5.86 30.27 -21.87
CA GLN A 131 -6.40 31.63 -21.84
C GLN A 131 -5.31 32.66 -22.16
N MET A 132 -4.12 32.55 -21.55
CA MET A 132 -3.01 33.46 -21.85
C MET A 132 -2.57 33.37 -23.32
N PHE A 133 -2.50 32.17 -23.90
CA PHE A 133 -2.19 32.02 -25.33
C PHE A 133 -3.26 32.64 -26.23
N LYS A 134 -4.54 32.51 -25.85
CA LYS A 134 -5.63 33.13 -26.59
C LYS A 134 -5.51 34.66 -26.56
N ASP A 135 -5.23 35.23 -25.39
CA ASP A 135 -5.12 36.66 -25.20
C ASP A 135 -3.91 37.26 -25.95
N ILE A 136 -2.78 36.55 -26.01
CA ILE A 136 -1.59 36.95 -26.79
C ILE A 136 -1.85 36.93 -28.31
N MET A 137 -2.67 35.98 -28.79
CA MET A 137 -2.97 35.83 -30.22
C MET A 137 -4.07 36.79 -30.72
N THR A 138 -4.71 37.54 -29.82
CA THR A 138 -5.75 38.54 -30.13
C THR A 138 -5.27 40.00 -30.05
N VAL A 139 -3.96 40.24 -29.95
CA VAL A 139 -3.34 41.58 -30.05
C VAL A 139 -2.74 41.80 -31.42
#